data_AF-A0A7J7XH42-F1
#
_entry.id   AF-A0A7J7XH42-F1
#
_cell.length_a   1.000
_cell.length_b   1.000
_cell.length_c   1.000
_cell.angle_alpha   90.00
_cell.angle_beta   90.00
_cell.angle_gamma   90.00
#
_symmetry.space_group_name_H-M   'P 1'
#
loop_
_entity.id
_entity.type
_entity.pdbx_description
1 polymer ?
#
loop_
_entity_poly.entity_id
_entity_poly.type
_entity_poly.pdbx_seq_one_letter_code
_entity_poly.pdbx_strand_id
1 'polypeptide(L)'
;MKLKRLRVSPELPQHHQAFARLLGDPVIQRFLARDSDLRVSDKYLLAMVVAYLGRAGLFSWQYQRVHFFLALYLASDMEEDNHAPKQAILPFLYGGELLPEPLVPQTAVPALPLHGLEGQGHAGRV
;
A
#
# COMPACT_ATOMS: atom_id res chain seq x y z
N MET A 1 7.44 -32.49 -34.34
CA MET A 1 6.64 -31.38 -33.77
C MET A 1 7.44 -30.08 -33.88
N LYS A 2 6.94 -29.07 -34.60
CA LYS A 2 7.61 -27.76 -34.72
C LYS A 2 7.22 -26.91 -33.51
N LEU A 3 8.14 -26.73 -32.56
CA LEU A 3 7.99 -25.74 -31.50
C LEU A 3 7.92 -24.37 -32.15
N LYS A 4 6.72 -23.77 -32.13
CA LYS A 4 6.55 -22.35 -32.47
C LYS A 4 7.40 -21.58 -31.46
N ARG A 5 8.50 -20.99 -31.92
CA ARG A 5 9.25 -20.00 -31.14
C ARG A 5 8.22 -19.00 -30.60
N LEU A 6 8.00 -19.02 -29.29
CA LEU A 6 7.27 -17.97 -28.59
C LEU A 6 7.98 -16.68 -28.96
N ARG A 7 7.35 -15.90 -29.84
CA ARG A 7 7.81 -14.55 -30.11
C ARG A 7 7.71 -13.83 -28.78
N VAL A 8 8.84 -13.42 -28.23
CA VAL A 8 8.83 -12.39 -27.19
C VAL A 8 8.09 -11.21 -27.83
N SER A 9 6.88 -10.93 -27.33
CA SER A 9 5.97 -9.97 -27.96
C SER A 9 6.69 -8.63 -28.12
N PRO A 10 6.69 -8.00 -29.32
CA PRO A 10 7.33 -6.71 -29.55
C PRO A 10 6.71 -5.55 -28.76
N GLU A 11 5.65 -5.81 -28.00
CA GLU A 11 4.96 -4.89 -27.10
C GLU A 11 5.68 -4.77 -25.76
N LEU A 12 6.47 -5.79 -25.40
CA LEU A 12 7.21 -5.86 -24.14
C LEU A 12 8.12 -4.62 -23.93
N PRO A 13 8.94 -4.15 -24.90
CA PRO A 13 9.78 -2.97 -24.72
C PRO A 13 8.99 -1.68 -24.46
N GLN A 14 7.80 -1.54 -25.06
CA GLN A 14 6.98 -0.33 -24.91
C GLN A 14 6.38 -0.24 -23.50
N HIS A 15 5.94 -1.36 -22.94
CA HIS A 15 5.41 -1.39 -21.57
C HIS A 15 6.50 -1.19 -20.53
N HIS A 16 7.73 -1.68 -20.78
CA HIS A 16 8.88 -1.37 -19.92
C HIS A 16 9.21 0.12 -19.92
N GLN A 17 9.21 0.79 -21.07
CA GLN A 17 9.44 2.23 -21.14
C GLN A 17 8.34 3.02 -20.44
N ALA A 18 7.07 2.61 -20.61
CA ALA A 18 5.97 3.27 -19.92
C ALA A 18 6.02 3.04 -18.41
N PHE A 19 6.38 1.85 -17.97
CA PHE A 19 6.62 1.54 -16.57
C PHE A 19 7.74 2.42 -15.99
N ALA A 20 8.87 2.56 -16.70
CA ALA A 20 9.94 3.46 -16.28
C ALA A 20 9.48 4.92 -16.14
N ARG A 21 8.56 5.40 -17.00
CA ARG A 21 7.93 6.72 -16.83
C ARG A 21 7.08 6.81 -15.57
N LEU A 22 6.29 5.77 -15.26
CA LEU A 22 5.48 5.71 -14.03
C LEU A 22 6.35 5.69 -12.78
N LEU A 23 7.52 5.07 -12.81
CA LEU A 23 8.48 5.14 -11.69
C LEU A 23 9.05 6.56 -11.46
N GLY A 24 8.92 7.46 -12.45
CA GLY A 24 9.21 8.88 -12.30
C GLY A 24 8.09 9.69 -11.64
N ASP A 25 6.91 9.10 -11.42
CA ASP A 25 5.79 9.77 -10.78
C ASP A 25 6.07 9.98 -9.28
N PRO A 26 5.93 11.21 -8.74
CA PRO A 26 6.33 11.52 -7.38
C PRO A 26 5.49 10.78 -6.31
N VAL A 27 4.23 10.43 -6.60
CA VAL A 27 3.40 9.66 -5.67
C VAL A 27 3.81 8.19 -5.68
N ILE A 28 4.14 7.63 -6.86
CA ILE A 28 4.68 6.27 -6.95
C ILE A 28 6.03 6.19 -6.22
N GLN A 29 6.91 7.17 -6.39
CA GLN A 29 8.18 7.20 -5.66
C GLN A 29 7.98 7.28 -4.14
N ARG A 30 7.06 8.12 -3.67
CA ARG A 30 6.71 8.20 -2.24
C ARG A 30 6.16 6.87 -1.71
N PHE A 31 5.32 6.20 -2.49
CA PHE A 31 4.80 4.87 -2.15
C PHE A 31 5.92 3.84 -2.02
N LEU A 32 6.80 3.75 -3.02
CA LEU A 32 7.93 2.79 -3.01
C LEU A 32 8.91 3.08 -1.86
N ALA A 33 9.15 4.36 -1.55
CA ALA A 33 9.98 4.75 -0.42
C ALA A 33 9.34 4.39 0.94
N ARG A 34 8.01 4.38 1.02
CA ARG A 34 7.26 3.99 2.22
C ARG A 34 7.23 2.47 2.43
N ASP A 35 7.28 1.68 1.36
CA ASP A 35 7.36 0.23 1.41
C ASP A 35 8.82 -0.26 1.56
N SER A 36 9.50 0.19 2.62
CA SER A 36 10.92 -0.14 2.87
C SER A 36 11.18 -1.63 3.04
N ASP A 37 10.19 -2.37 3.52
CA ASP A 37 10.23 -3.82 3.74
C ASP A 37 9.92 -4.62 2.46
N LEU A 38 9.60 -3.93 1.34
CA LEU A 38 9.21 -4.52 0.06
C LEU A 38 8.02 -5.50 0.18
N ARG A 39 7.07 -5.22 1.07
CA ARG A 39 5.93 -6.13 1.32
C ARG A 39 4.92 -6.15 0.18
N VAL A 40 4.87 -5.08 -0.60
CA VAL A 40 3.92 -4.93 -1.71
C VAL A 40 4.56 -4.42 -2.99
N SER A 41 5.86 -4.15 -2.97
CA SER A 41 6.62 -3.62 -4.10
C SER A 41 7.94 -4.35 -4.37
N ASP A 42 8.02 -5.62 -3.99
CA ASP A 42 9.17 -6.45 -4.35
C ASP A 42 9.36 -6.56 -5.88
N LYS A 43 10.54 -7.08 -6.28
CA LYS A 43 10.87 -7.21 -7.70
C LYS A 43 9.92 -8.13 -8.48
N TYR A 44 9.27 -9.09 -7.83
CA TYR A 44 8.37 -10.04 -8.49
C TYR A 44 7.00 -9.40 -8.74
N LEU A 45 6.43 -8.73 -7.74
CA LEU A 45 5.21 -7.94 -7.85
C LEU A 45 5.37 -6.84 -8.90
N LEU A 46 6.50 -6.12 -8.89
CA LEU A 46 6.76 -5.11 -9.92
C LEU A 46 6.91 -5.72 -11.33
N ALA A 47 7.49 -6.90 -11.46
CA ALA A 47 7.52 -7.61 -12.73
C ALA A 47 6.12 -8.04 -13.19
N MET A 48 5.26 -8.49 -12.27
CA MET A 48 3.85 -8.80 -12.56
C MET A 48 3.07 -7.56 -12.99
N VAL A 49 3.34 -6.39 -12.40
CA VAL A 49 2.74 -5.12 -12.82
C VAL A 49 3.05 -4.83 -14.29
N VAL A 50 4.30 -5.00 -14.73
CA VAL A 50 4.66 -4.82 -16.15
C VAL A 50 3.90 -5.80 -17.05
N ALA A 51 3.76 -7.06 -16.61
CA ALA A 51 2.99 -8.05 -17.35
C ALA A 51 1.48 -7.71 -17.41
N TYR A 52 0.90 -7.18 -16.33
CA TYR A 52 -0.51 -6.79 -16.29
C TYR A 52 -0.80 -5.52 -17.07
N LEU A 53 0.08 -4.53 -17.04
CA LEU A 53 0.01 -3.38 -17.94
C LEU A 53 -0.03 -3.89 -19.39
N GLY A 54 0.93 -4.74 -19.80
CA GLY A 54 0.94 -5.29 -21.16
C GLY A 54 -0.29 -6.12 -21.52
N ARG A 55 -0.95 -6.77 -20.56
CA ARG A 55 -2.20 -7.52 -20.78
C ARG A 55 -3.46 -6.66 -20.79
N ALA A 56 -3.43 -5.45 -20.24
CA ALA A 56 -4.58 -4.55 -20.20
C ALA A 56 -5.03 -4.08 -21.60
N GLY A 57 -4.20 -4.29 -22.64
CA GLY A 57 -4.51 -3.92 -24.02
C GLY A 57 -4.56 -2.40 -24.25
N LEU A 58 -4.08 -1.61 -23.27
CA LEU A 58 -3.97 -0.16 -23.39
C LEU A 58 -2.69 0.21 -24.14
N PHE A 59 -2.72 1.36 -24.80
CA PHE A 59 -1.50 1.90 -25.37
C PHE A 59 -0.54 2.37 -24.28
N SER A 60 0.75 2.16 -24.48
CA SER A 60 1.80 2.43 -23.48
C SER A 60 1.85 3.89 -22.99
N TRP A 61 1.39 4.86 -23.79
CA TRP A 61 1.29 6.27 -23.39
C TRP A 61 0.05 6.60 -22.54
N GLN A 62 -0.96 5.72 -22.52
CA GLN A 62 -2.18 5.92 -21.73
C GLN A 62 -2.02 5.47 -20.28
N TYR A 63 -0.94 4.79 -19.92
CA TYR A 63 -0.73 4.44 -18.53
C TYR A 63 -0.59 5.68 -17.67
N GLN A 64 -1.28 5.63 -16.54
CA GLN A 64 -1.41 6.69 -15.55
C GLN A 64 -1.13 6.04 -14.21
N ARG A 65 -0.90 6.86 -13.20
CA ARG A 65 -0.69 6.43 -11.81
C ARG A 65 -1.71 5.40 -11.32
N VAL A 66 -2.99 5.60 -11.64
CA VAL A 66 -4.06 4.67 -11.25
C VAL A 66 -3.86 3.27 -11.83
N HIS A 67 -3.34 3.16 -13.05
CA HIS A 67 -3.07 1.87 -13.71
C HIS A 67 -1.94 1.11 -13.01
N PHE A 68 -0.92 1.84 -12.51
CA PHE A 68 0.14 1.25 -11.70
C PHE A 68 -0.40 0.65 -10.41
N PHE A 69 -1.15 1.44 -9.62
CA PHE A 69 -1.66 0.97 -8.33
C PHE A 69 -2.71 -0.14 -8.48
N LEU A 70 -3.55 -0.09 -9.52
CA LEU A 70 -4.50 -1.17 -9.81
C LEU A 70 -3.78 -2.47 -10.17
N ALA A 71 -2.77 -2.40 -11.05
CA ALA A 71 -1.98 -3.56 -11.42
C ALA A 71 -1.19 -4.12 -10.23
N LEU A 72 -0.67 -3.26 -9.35
CA LEU A 72 0.06 -3.66 -8.15
C LEU A 72 -0.88 -4.33 -7.15
N TYR A 73 -2.07 -3.77 -6.93
CA TYR A 73 -3.09 -4.36 -6.08
C TYR A 73 -3.50 -5.75 -6.56
N LEU A 74 -3.71 -5.92 -7.88
CA LEU A 74 -3.99 -7.23 -8.47
C LEU A 74 -2.84 -8.21 -8.31
N ALA A 75 -1.59 -7.75 -8.47
CA ALA A 75 -0.42 -8.61 -8.30
C ALA A 75 -0.31 -9.09 -6.84
N SER A 76 -0.45 -8.18 -5.88
CA SER A 76 -0.44 -8.55 -4.46
C SER A 76 -1.63 -9.42 -4.07
N ASP A 77 -2.81 -9.23 -4.67
CA ASP A 77 -3.98 -10.08 -4.37
C ASP A 77 -3.82 -11.51 -4.89
N MET A 78 -3.08 -11.69 -5.99
CA MET A 78 -2.83 -13.00 -6.58
C MET A 78 -1.65 -13.75 -5.93
N GLU A 79 -0.60 -13.04 -5.52
CA GLU A 79 0.65 -13.66 -5.09
C GLU A 79 0.82 -13.72 -3.56
N GLU A 80 0.18 -12.83 -2.81
CA GLU A 80 0.30 -12.76 -1.35
C GLU A 80 -0.97 -13.27 -0.66
N ASP A 81 -0.83 -14.36 0.10
CA ASP A 81 -1.90 -14.91 0.93
C ASP A 81 -2.32 -13.93 2.05
N ASN A 82 -1.40 -13.07 2.49
CA ASN A 82 -1.68 -12.10 3.53
C ASN A 82 -2.41 -10.88 2.94
N HIS A 83 -3.66 -10.67 3.36
CA HIS A 83 -4.45 -9.55 2.89
C HIS A 83 -4.06 -8.19 3.48
N ALA A 84 -3.29 -8.15 4.56
CA ALA A 84 -2.99 -6.90 5.26
C ALA A 84 -2.08 -5.93 4.47
N PRO A 85 -0.95 -6.36 3.88
CA PRO A 85 -0.03 -5.45 3.20
C PRO A 85 -0.65 -4.74 2.00
N LYS A 86 -1.47 -5.42 1.19
CA LYS A 86 -2.11 -4.82 0.01
C LYS A 86 -3.08 -3.68 0.32
N GLN A 87 -3.57 -3.58 1.56
CA GLN A 87 -4.38 -2.44 1.99
C GLN A 87 -3.60 -1.13 1.97
N ALA A 88 -2.26 -1.17 2.12
CA ALA A 88 -1.39 0.00 2.02
C ALA A 88 -1.40 0.64 0.62
N ILE A 89 -1.86 -0.09 -0.41
CA ILE A 89 -1.98 0.40 -1.78
C ILE A 89 -3.24 1.29 -1.95
N LEU A 90 -4.33 0.99 -1.24
CA LEU A 90 -5.64 1.61 -1.44
C LEU A 90 -5.65 3.15 -1.29
N PRO A 91 -5.00 3.75 -0.29
CA PRO A 91 -4.99 5.21 -0.15
C PRO A 91 -4.35 5.90 -1.37
N PHE A 92 -3.24 5.35 -1.87
CA PHE A 92 -2.56 5.87 -3.05
C PHE A 92 -3.39 5.68 -4.34
N LEU A 93 -4.16 4.58 -4.41
CA LEU A 93 -5.09 4.32 -5.51
C LEU A 93 -6.23 5.34 -5.57
N TYR A 94 -6.82 5.68 -4.42
CA TYR A 94 -7.92 6.65 -4.34
C TYR A 94 -7.46 8.12 -4.24
N GLY A 95 -6.15 8.38 -4.26
CA GLY A 95 -5.60 9.73 -4.14
C GLY A 95 -5.61 10.29 -2.71
N GLY A 96 -5.91 9.46 -1.71
CA GLY A 96 -5.69 9.78 -0.31
C GLY A 96 -4.22 9.60 0.01
N GLU A 97 -3.44 10.69 0.01
CA GLU A 97 -2.19 10.66 0.77
C GLU A 97 -2.60 10.45 2.23
N LEU A 98 -2.43 9.22 2.73
CA LEU A 98 -2.56 8.96 4.17
C LEU A 98 -1.67 9.99 4.84
N LEU A 99 -2.31 10.97 5.49
CA LEU A 99 -1.66 11.86 6.42
C LEU A 99 -0.73 11.00 7.29
N PRO A 100 0.49 11.47 7.60
CA PRO A 100 1.34 10.76 8.55
C PRO A 100 0.46 10.42 9.75
N GLU A 101 0.49 9.14 10.15
CA GLU A 101 -0.23 8.68 11.34
C GLU A 101 -0.03 9.75 12.42
N PRO A 102 -1.10 10.29 13.04
CA PRO A 102 -0.90 11.24 14.11
C PRO A 102 0.00 10.52 15.11
N LEU A 103 1.20 11.06 15.36
CA LEU A 103 2.00 10.63 16.48
C LEU A 103 1.10 10.80 17.69
N VAL A 104 0.46 9.72 18.14
CA VAL A 104 -0.21 9.70 19.43
C VAL A 104 0.92 9.99 20.41
N PRO A 105 0.95 11.16 21.06
CA PRO A 105 1.98 11.40 22.05
C PRO A 105 1.76 10.35 23.14
N GLN A 106 2.76 9.52 23.41
CA GLN A 106 2.76 8.57 24.53
C GLN A 106 2.72 9.28 25.91
N THR A 107 2.35 10.57 25.95
CA THR A 107 2.34 11.39 27.14
C THR A 107 0.94 11.45 27.72
N ALA A 108 0.83 10.86 28.92
CA ALA A 108 -0.21 11.03 29.93
C ALA A 108 -1.48 10.18 29.74
N VAL A 109 -1.38 8.94 30.22
CA VAL A 109 -2.44 8.43 31.10
C VAL A 109 -2.42 9.33 32.34
N PRO A 110 -3.45 10.16 32.62
CA PRO A 110 -3.51 10.78 33.93
C PRO A 110 -3.86 9.66 34.91
N ALA A 111 -2.92 9.34 35.80
CA ALA A 111 -3.23 8.54 36.97
C ALA A 111 -4.35 9.26 37.73
N LEU A 112 -5.55 8.68 37.72
CA LEU A 112 -6.66 9.12 38.55
C LEU A 112 -6.20 9.07 40.01
N PRO A 113 -6.28 10.17 40.78
CA PRO A 113 -6.01 10.09 42.20
C PRO A 113 -7.17 9.36 42.87
N LEU A 114 -6.91 8.16 43.40
CA LEU A 114 -7.81 7.48 44.33
C LEU A 114 -7.76 8.16 45.69
N HIS A 115 -8.42 9.30 45.85
CA HIS A 115 -8.68 9.84 47.18
C HIS A 115 -9.96 10.68 47.20
N GLY A 116 -10.98 10.19 47.92
CA GLY A 116 -12.17 10.97 48.26
C GLY A 116 -13.48 10.19 48.24
N LEU A 117 -13.67 9.25 49.18
CA LEU A 117 -15.00 8.98 49.73
C LEU A 117 -14.88 9.02 51.25
N GLU A 118 -15.04 10.23 51.79
CA GLU A 118 -15.44 10.43 53.17
C GLU A 118 -16.81 9.78 53.38
N GLY A 119 -16.85 8.73 54.20
CA GLY A 119 -18.06 8.10 54.70
C GLY A 119 -18.18 8.37 56.19
N GLN A 120 -18.86 9.46 56.52
CA GLN A 120 -19.21 9.89 57.86
C GLN A 120 -20.31 9.01 58.47
N GLY A 121 -20.13 8.57 59.71
CA GLY A 121 -21.14 7.92 60.57
C GLY A 121 -20.49 6.84 61.45
N HIS A 122 -20.70 6.71 62.75
CA HIS A 122 -21.73 7.24 63.63
C HIS A 122 -21.18 7.07 65.07
N ALA A 123 -21.14 8.13 65.87
CA ALA A 123 -20.90 8.03 67.31
C ALA A 123 -22.02 8.79 68.04
N GLY A 124 -22.83 8.07 68.83
CA GLY A 124 -23.69 8.66 69.86
C GLY A 124 -25.15 8.19 69.87
N ARG A 125 -25.46 7.31 70.85
CA ARG A 125 -26.73 6.98 71.55
C ARG A 125 -26.75 5.47 71.79
N VAL A 126 -26.85 4.93 73.01
CA VAL A 126 -27.49 5.38 74.26
C VAL A 126 -26.72 4.82 75.45
#